data_AF-A0A820C0X6-F1
#
_entry.id   AF-A0A820C0X6-F1
#
_cell.length_a   1.000
_cell.length_b   1.000
_cell.length_c   1.000
_cell.angle_alpha   90.00
_cell.angle_beta   90.00
_cell.angle_gamma   90.00
#
_symmetry.space_group_name_H-M   'P 1'
#
loop_
_entity.id
_entity.type
_entity.pdbx_description
1 polymer ?
#
loop_
_entity_poly.entity_id
_entity_poly.type
_entity_poly.pdbx_seq_one_letter_code
_entity_poly.pdbx_strand_id
1 'polypeptide(L)'
;MSTADKKSAWNNRDGELSGSWNVKECIIMPSGRCLLGLTIGMLLGGVALAAIITLWIQNQQSATTAIVSTASVAATTVGTTTIVALPGQCSNYTSNTDATRNAAYSGVGSSTCDNPTPFGYNPTWVRFSGAAGTQLANTVVNSSLCSTSATGWYSGVMPSSAGTTNNGTVCYNWSGLSCWQSNTISVTNCNGYYVFLLPATPSCSYRYCTT
;
A
#
# COMPACT_ATOMS: atom_id res chain seq x y z
N MET A 1 26.42 -49.09 13.34
CA MET A 1 25.31 -49.00 14.32
C MET A 1 25.49 -47.67 15.05
N SER A 2 24.65 -46.64 14.99
CA SER A 2 23.46 -46.29 14.22
C SER A 2 23.44 -44.76 14.13
N THR A 3 23.18 -44.21 12.93
CA THR A 3 22.85 -42.80 12.66
C THR A 3 21.43 -42.48 13.11
N ALA A 4 21.18 -41.23 13.53
CA ALA A 4 19.84 -40.62 13.48
C ALA A 4 19.94 -39.09 13.39
N ASP A 5 19.71 -38.61 12.18
CA ASP A 5 19.46 -37.22 11.78
C ASP A 5 18.17 -36.65 12.40
N LYS A 6 18.14 -35.34 12.66
CA LYS A 6 16.89 -34.56 12.74
C LYS A 6 16.93 -33.46 11.69
N LYS A 7 16.50 -33.83 10.48
CA LYS A 7 16.28 -32.94 9.34
C LYS A 7 14.86 -32.36 9.41
N SER A 8 14.76 -31.08 9.10
CA SER A 8 13.55 -30.25 8.98
C SER A 8 12.49 -30.87 8.06
N ALA A 9 11.25 -30.94 8.54
CA ALA A 9 10.09 -31.30 7.74
C ALA A 9 9.47 -30.02 7.15
N TRP A 10 9.70 -29.80 5.86
CA TRP A 10 8.87 -28.96 5.00
C TRP A 10 7.71 -29.82 4.49
N ASN A 11 6.47 -29.47 4.86
CA ASN A 11 5.30 -30.10 4.27
C ASN A 11 4.81 -29.28 3.07
N ASN A 12 5.29 -29.65 1.89
CA ASN A 12 4.65 -29.35 0.62
C ASN A 12 3.52 -30.38 0.41
N ARG A 13 2.30 -29.91 0.18
CA ARG A 13 1.20 -30.72 -0.35
C ARG A 13 0.55 -29.99 -1.51
N ASP A 14 1.25 -29.98 -2.64
CA ASP A 14 0.64 -29.75 -3.95
C ASP A 14 0.72 -31.09 -4.70
N GLY A 15 -0.44 -31.72 -4.86
CA GLY A 15 -0.62 -32.86 -5.75
C GLY A 15 -0.74 -32.34 -7.18
N GLU A 16 0.15 -32.79 -8.04
CA GLU A 16 0.05 -32.63 -9.50
C GLU A 16 -1.28 -33.21 -10.01
N LEU A 17 -2.04 -32.38 -10.72
CA LEU A 17 -2.89 -32.85 -11.80
C LEU A 17 -2.33 -32.27 -13.11
N SER A 18 -1.80 -33.17 -13.92
CA SER A 18 -1.45 -32.93 -15.31
C SER A 18 -2.68 -32.41 -16.09
N GLY A 19 -2.58 -31.22 -16.65
CA GLY A 19 -3.60 -30.65 -17.51
C GLY A 19 -3.01 -29.55 -18.39
N SER A 20 -2.93 -29.84 -19.68
CA SER A 20 -2.45 -28.95 -20.74
C SER A 20 -3.26 -27.65 -20.79
N TRP A 21 -2.60 -26.50 -20.65
CA TRP A 21 -3.22 -25.19 -20.83
C TRP A 21 -3.20 -24.81 -22.32
N ASN A 22 -4.36 -24.87 -22.99
CA ASN A 22 -4.61 -24.03 -24.16
C ASN A 22 -5.55 -22.90 -23.73
N VAL A 23 -4.94 -21.74 -23.53
CA VAL A 23 -5.62 -20.45 -23.35
C VAL A 23 -6.35 -20.11 -24.65
N LYS A 24 -7.67 -19.95 -24.58
CA LYS A 24 -8.42 -18.97 -25.37
C LYS A 24 -9.82 -18.77 -24.77
N GLU A 25 -9.93 -17.63 -24.08
CA GLU A 25 -11.12 -16.81 -23.86
C GLU A 25 -12.20 -17.31 -22.89
N CYS A 26 -12.12 -16.87 -21.63
CA CYS A 26 -13.29 -16.71 -20.77
C CYS A 26 -13.07 -15.54 -19.79
N ILE A 27 -13.97 -14.55 -19.78
CA ILE A 27 -13.96 -13.45 -18.80
C ILE A 27 -14.71 -13.94 -17.55
N ILE A 28 -14.05 -13.89 -16.39
CA ILE A 28 -14.59 -14.35 -15.11
C ILE A 28 -15.38 -13.22 -14.43
N MET A 29 -16.63 -13.48 -14.06
CA MET A 29 -17.42 -12.64 -13.16
C MET A 29 -17.45 -13.21 -11.72
N PRO A 30 -17.71 -12.39 -10.68
CA PRO A 30 -17.43 -12.72 -9.27
C PRO A 30 -18.23 -13.88 -8.65
N SER A 31 -19.12 -14.53 -9.40
CA SER A 31 -19.97 -15.64 -8.93
C SER A 31 -19.56 -17.02 -9.47
N GLY A 32 -18.45 -17.11 -10.23
CA GLY A 32 -17.83 -18.40 -10.57
C GLY A 32 -18.66 -19.34 -11.46
N ARG A 33 -19.66 -18.85 -12.21
CA ARG A 33 -20.44 -19.65 -13.17
C ARG A 33 -20.13 -19.24 -14.62
N CYS A 34 -19.92 -20.23 -15.48
CA CYS A 34 -19.69 -20.06 -16.93
C CYS A 34 -21.00 -20.32 -17.69
N LEU A 35 -21.52 -19.32 -18.42
CA LEU A 35 -22.69 -19.51 -19.29
C LEU A 35 -22.22 -19.87 -20.71
N LEU A 36 -22.61 -21.06 -21.18
CA LEU A 36 -22.48 -21.47 -22.58
C LEU A 36 -23.33 -20.57 -23.47
N GLY A 37 -22.71 -19.94 -24.48
CA GLY A 37 -23.41 -19.22 -25.53
C GLY A 37 -24.22 -20.19 -26.40
N LEU A 38 -25.55 -20.03 -26.38
CA LEU A 38 -26.46 -20.75 -27.26
C LEU A 38 -26.38 -20.19 -28.69
N THR A 39 -26.15 -21.08 -29.64
CA THR A 39 -26.04 -20.82 -31.08
C THR A 39 -27.36 -20.35 -31.70
N ILE A 40 -27.26 -19.35 -32.56
CA ILE A 40 -28.33 -18.74 -33.36
C ILE A 40 -28.82 -19.74 -34.43
N GLY A 41 -30.10 -20.10 -34.38
CA GLY A 41 -30.81 -20.83 -35.43
C GLY A 41 -31.44 -19.86 -36.44
N MET A 42 -31.08 -20.01 -37.71
CA MET A 42 -31.75 -19.38 -38.85
C MET A 42 -33.12 -20.04 -39.05
N LEU A 43 -34.17 -19.23 -39.20
CA LEU A 43 -35.40 -19.63 -39.91
C LEU A 43 -36.01 -18.40 -40.60
N LEU A 44 -36.44 -18.66 -41.82
CA LEU A 44 -36.83 -17.74 -42.89
C LEU A 44 -38.23 -17.13 -42.69
N GLY A 45 -38.43 -15.95 -43.25
CA GLY A 45 -39.72 -15.29 -43.45
C GLY A 45 -39.59 -13.80 -43.18
N GLY A 46 -40.01 -12.86 -44.00
CA GLY A 46 -40.76 -12.83 -45.24
C GLY A 46 -40.84 -11.34 -45.62
N VAL A 47 -40.89 -11.10 -46.92
CA VAL A 47 -40.94 -9.81 -47.63
C VAL A 47 -41.68 -8.65 -46.94
N ALA A 48 -41.05 -7.47 -46.86
CA ALA A 48 -41.74 -6.20 -46.66
C ALA A 48 -41.57 -5.34 -47.93
N LEU A 49 -42.72 -4.98 -48.51
CA LEU A 49 -42.86 -4.24 -49.76
C LEU A 49 -42.38 -2.78 -49.65
N ALA A 50 -42.00 -2.29 -50.83
CA ALA A 50 -41.52 -0.97 -51.21
C ALA A 50 -42.40 0.23 -50.81
N ALA A 51 -41.76 1.41 -50.64
CA ALA A 51 -42.12 2.65 -51.34
C ALA A 51 -41.02 3.71 -51.16
N ILE A 52 -40.73 4.44 -52.24
CA ILE A 52 -39.59 5.35 -52.45
C ILE A 52 -40.13 6.79 -52.69
N ILE A 53 -39.30 7.81 -52.41
CA ILE A 53 -39.15 9.16 -53.04
C ILE A 53 -39.94 10.36 -52.47
N THR A 54 -39.22 11.37 -51.98
CA THR A 54 -39.20 12.80 -52.44
C THR A 54 -38.00 13.51 -51.77
N LEU A 55 -36.87 13.84 -52.42
CA LEU A 55 -36.51 14.86 -53.45
C LEU A 55 -35.73 16.07 -52.84
N TRP A 56 -34.41 16.11 -53.13
CA TRP A 56 -33.45 17.22 -53.38
C TRP A 56 -33.69 18.65 -52.87
N ILE A 57 -32.64 19.29 -52.30
CA ILE A 57 -32.01 20.56 -52.77
C ILE A 57 -30.65 20.74 -52.07
N GLN A 58 -29.67 21.19 -52.85
CA GLN A 58 -28.26 21.36 -52.50
C GLN A 58 -28.00 22.44 -51.45
N ASN A 59 -26.90 22.30 -50.69
CA ASN A 59 -26.07 23.47 -50.38
C ASN A 59 -24.59 23.08 -50.20
N GLN A 60 -23.82 23.26 -51.27
CA GLN A 60 -22.37 23.45 -51.21
C GLN A 60 -22.13 24.94 -51.00
N GLN A 61 -21.62 25.34 -49.84
CA GLN A 61 -20.96 26.63 -49.68
C GLN A 61 -19.61 26.44 -49.02
N SER A 62 -18.59 26.54 -49.88
CA SER A 62 -17.22 26.83 -49.49
C SER A 62 -17.20 28.10 -48.65
N ALA A 63 -16.82 28.00 -47.38
CA ALA A 63 -16.44 29.14 -46.56
C ALA A 63 -14.95 29.03 -46.25
N THR A 64 -14.16 29.78 -47.00
CA THR A 64 -12.78 30.14 -46.64
C THR A 64 -12.84 31.01 -45.39
N THR A 65 -12.42 30.47 -44.24
CA THR A 65 -12.30 31.24 -43.00
C THR A 65 -10.83 31.48 -42.69
N ALA A 66 -10.49 32.74 -42.48
CA ALA A 66 -9.14 33.24 -42.25
C ALA A 66 -8.44 32.55 -41.06
N ILE A 67 -7.18 32.17 -41.25
CA ILE A 67 -6.28 31.81 -40.16
C ILE A 67 -5.91 33.08 -39.39
N VAL A 68 -6.57 33.32 -38.26
CA VAL A 68 -6.12 34.32 -37.29
C VAL A 68 -4.94 33.71 -36.53
N SER A 69 -3.74 34.24 -36.76
CA SER A 69 -2.55 33.90 -35.99
C SER A 69 -2.64 34.55 -34.61
N THR A 70 -3.26 33.87 -33.64
CA THR A 70 -3.11 34.24 -32.23
C THR A 70 -1.85 33.58 -31.69
N ALA A 71 -0.85 34.39 -31.35
CA ALA A 71 0.29 33.94 -30.56
C ALA A 71 -0.23 33.54 -29.18
N SER A 72 -0.17 32.24 -28.86
CA SER A 72 -0.45 31.75 -27.51
C SER A 72 0.69 32.17 -26.59
N VAL A 73 0.46 33.21 -25.79
CA VAL A 73 1.38 33.55 -24.69
C VAL A 73 1.32 32.38 -23.71
N ALA A 74 2.44 31.66 -23.54
CA ALA A 74 2.55 30.63 -22.53
C ALA A 74 2.31 31.29 -21.16
N ALA A 75 1.13 31.04 -20.58
CA ALA A 75 0.85 31.43 -19.21
C ALA A 75 1.85 30.69 -18.32
N THR A 76 2.77 31.43 -17.72
CA THR A 76 3.62 30.90 -16.66
C THR A 76 2.70 30.64 -15.48
N THR A 77 2.35 29.37 -15.27
CA THR A 77 1.68 28.92 -14.05
C THR A 77 2.64 29.17 -12.89
N VAL A 78 2.47 30.29 -12.19
CA VAL A 78 3.00 30.44 -10.84
C VAL A 78 2.31 29.36 -10.03
N GLY A 79 3.07 28.34 -9.64
CA GLY A 79 2.56 27.26 -8.81
C GLY A 79 1.99 27.86 -7.53
N THR A 80 0.68 27.81 -7.38
CA THR A 80 0.00 28.18 -6.16
C THR A 80 0.47 27.20 -5.09
N THR A 81 1.45 27.58 -4.28
CA THR A 81 1.79 26.88 -3.05
C THR A 81 0.60 27.00 -2.11
N THR A 82 -0.31 26.03 -2.18
CA THR A 82 -1.33 25.82 -1.15
C THR A 82 -0.60 25.59 0.16
N ILE A 83 -0.70 26.55 1.07
CA ILE A 83 -0.12 26.43 2.41
C ILE A 83 -0.99 25.43 3.16
N VAL A 84 -0.58 24.16 3.18
CA VAL A 84 -1.29 23.12 3.92
C VAL A 84 -1.11 23.40 5.41
N ALA A 85 -2.20 23.71 6.10
CA ALA A 85 -2.18 23.87 7.56
C ALA A 85 -1.89 22.50 8.20
N LEU A 86 -0.75 22.38 8.87
CA LEU A 86 -0.32 21.13 9.50
C LEU A 86 -0.89 21.00 10.92
N PRO A 87 -1.28 19.78 11.34
CA PRO A 87 -1.67 19.49 12.71
C PRO A 87 -0.56 19.77 13.74
N GLY A 88 -0.94 20.01 15.00
CA GLY A 88 0.00 20.39 16.07
C GLY A 88 1.10 19.36 16.35
N GLN A 89 0.84 18.06 16.12
CA GLN A 89 1.84 17.00 16.25
C GLN A 89 2.98 17.10 15.22
N CYS A 90 2.85 17.93 14.18
CA CYS A 90 3.93 18.24 13.25
C CYS A 90 4.90 19.29 13.80
N SER A 91 4.59 19.93 14.93
CA SER A 91 5.49 20.88 15.60
C SER A 91 5.83 20.45 17.03
N ASN A 92 5.05 19.54 17.60
CA ASN A 92 5.23 19.04 18.96
C ASN A 92 5.32 17.51 18.95
N TYR A 93 6.55 16.99 18.97
CA TYR A 93 6.86 15.57 18.97
C TYR A 93 8.21 15.31 19.65
N THR A 94 8.43 14.07 20.08
CA THR A 94 9.73 13.58 20.55
C THR A 94 10.55 13.06 19.38
N SER A 95 11.80 13.51 19.23
CA SER A 95 12.71 12.97 18.21
C SER A 95 13.38 11.69 18.71
N ASN A 96 13.45 10.67 17.85
CA ASN A 96 14.19 9.45 18.10
C ASN A 96 15.18 9.18 16.96
N THR A 97 16.46 9.15 17.30
CA THR A 97 17.58 8.97 16.35
C THR A 97 18.40 7.71 16.62
N ASP A 98 17.87 6.81 17.46
CA ASP A 98 18.56 5.58 17.86
C ASP A 98 18.75 4.62 16.68
N ALA A 99 20.00 4.52 16.22
CA ALA A 99 20.42 3.68 15.09
C ALA A 99 20.05 2.21 15.27
N THR A 100 19.97 1.74 16.51
CA THR A 100 19.71 0.33 16.80
C THR A 100 18.28 -0.11 16.46
N ARG A 101 17.37 0.84 16.17
CA ARG A 101 15.98 0.57 15.75
C ARG A 101 15.86 0.25 14.26
N ASN A 102 16.83 0.67 13.48
CA ASN A 102 16.81 0.49 12.03
C ASN A 102 16.83 -1.02 11.70
N ALA A 103 15.95 -1.44 10.79
CA ALA A 103 15.82 -2.85 10.40
C ALA A 103 17.08 -3.41 9.71
N ALA A 104 17.93 -2.54 9.16
CA ALA A 104 19.23 -2.88 8.60
C ALA A 104 20.39 -2.78 9.61
N TYR A 105 20.11 -2.45 10.89
CA TYR A 105 21.13 -2.43 11.92
C TYR A 105 21.72 -3.84 12.11
N SER A 106 23.05 -3.95 12.01
CA SER A 106 23.76 -5.24 12.03
C SER A 106 23.87 -5.87 13.43
N GLY A 107 23.51 -5.14 14.49
CA GLY A 107 23.51 -5.69 15.85
C GLY A 107 22.26 -6.53 16.11
N VAL A 108 22.48 -7.84 16.27
CA VAL A 108 21.44 -8.82 16.61
C VAL A 108 21.38 -8.97 18.14
N GLY A 109 20.18 -8.97 18.72
CA GLY A 109 19.97 -9.51 20.06
C GLY A 109 20.44 -8.69 21.27
N SER A 110 20.36 -7.36 21.26
CA SER A 110 20.40 -6.60 22.53
C SER A 110 18.99 -6.55 23.15
N SER A 111 18.86 -6.62 24.47
CA SER A 111 17.57 -6.53 25.17
C SER A 111 17.09 -5.08 25.34
N THR A 112 17.05 -4.31 24.24
CA THR A 112 16.47 -2.95 24.29
C THR A 112 14.98 -3.01 24.05
N CYS A 113 14.24 -2.10 24.67
CA CYS A 113 12.79 -2.17 24.67
C CYS A 113 12.13 -0.81 24.74
N ASP A 114 10.84 -0.83 24.38
CA ASP A 114 9.98 0.35 24.30
C ASP A 114 8.87 0.36 25.37
N ASN A 115 9.03 -0.50 26.40
CA ASN A 115 8.12 -0.60 27.54
C ASN A 115 8.81 -0.08 28.81
N PRO A 116 8.29 0.97 29.47
CA PRO A 116 7.49 2.04 28.88
C PRO A 116 8.38 3.08 28.17
N THR A 117 9.68 3.11 28.45
CA THR A 117 10.62 4.07 27.86
C THR A 117 11.03 3.60 26.47
N PRO A 118 11.18 4.49 25.47
CA PRO A 118 11.22 5.95 25.60
C PRO A 118 9.86 6.66 25.44
N PHE A 119 8.75 5.95 25.28
CA PHE A 119 7.45 6.56 24.91
C PHE A 119 6.52 6.88 26.10
N GLY A 120 6.86 6.39 27.29
CA GLY A 120 6.05 6.53 28.49
C GLY A 120 4.82 5.61 28.51
N TYR A 121 4.01 5.73 29.56
CA TYR A 121 2.76 4.96 29.70
C TYR A 121 1.63 5.51 28.83
N ASN A 122 1.68 6.80 28.49
CA ASN A 122 0.72 7.44 27.61
C ASN A 122 1.26 7.45 26.17
N PRO A 123 0.39 7.33 25.15
CA PRO A 123 0.81 7.45 23.77
C PRO A 123 1.51 8.79 23.50
N THR A 124 2.69 8.73 22.88
CA THR A 124 3.53 9.90 22.61
C THR A 124 3.75 10.08 21.12
N TRP A 125 3.67 11.31 20.62
CA TRP A 125 4.02 11.65 19.24
C TRP A 125 5.53 11.60 19.05
N VAL A 126 5.99 10.80 18.09
CA VAL A 126 7.39 10.48 17.86
C VAL A 126 7.74 10.69 16.39
N ARG A 127 8.88 11.32 16.14
CA ARG A 127 9.50 11.41 14.82
C ARG A 127 10.78 10.58 14.81
N PHE A 128 10.88 9.65 13.87
CA PHE A 128 12.14 8.96 13.59
C PHE A 128 12.97 9.78 12.60
N SER A 129 14.28 9.90 12.86
CA SER A 129 15.20 10.60 11.96
C SER A 129 16.65 10.11 12.12
N GLY A 130 17.53 10.55 11.22
CA GLY A 130 18.96 10.23 11.29
C GLY A 130 19.22 8.74 11.11
N ALA A 131 20.11 8.19 11.93
CA ALA A 131 20.52 6.78 11.82
C ALA A 131 19.42 5.78 12.19
N ALA A 132 18.37 6.21 12.92
CA ALA A 132 17.21 5.36 13.15
C ALA A 132 16.45 5.08 11.85
N GLY A 133 16.49 5.98 10.87
CA GLY A 133 15.55 5.95 9.76
C GLY A 133 14.58 7.11 9.74
N THR A 134 13.64 7.07 8.80
CA THR A 134 12.66 8.16 8.60
C THR A 134 11.23 7.77 9.00
N GLN A 135 10.96 6.47 9.13
CA GLN A 135 9.64 5.93 9.43
C GLN A 135 9.76 4.53 10.05
N LEU A 136 8.64 4.04 10.61
CA LEU A 136 8.51 2.63 10.99
C LEU A 136 8.73 1.71 9.78
N ALA A 137 9.29 0.53 10.02
CA ALA A 137 9.33 -0.52 9.00
C ALA A 137 7.92 -0.82 8.51
N ASN A 138 7.71 -0.84 7.19
CA ASN A 138 6.41 -1.08 6.55
C ASN A 138 6.30 -2.49 5.96
N THR A 139 7.26 -3.35 6.28
CA THR A 139 7.31 -4.77 5.92
C THR A 139 7.74 -5.56 7.15
N VAL A 140 7.46 -6.86 7.14
CA VAL A 140 7.80 -7.75 8.25
C VAL A 140 9.32 -7.75 8.46
N VAL A 141 9.74 -7.36 9.66
CA VAL A 141 11.14 -7.47 10.10
C VAL A 141 11.31 -8.77 10.85
N ASN A 142 12.36 -9.55 10.55
CA ASN A 142 12.65 -10.80 11.26
C ASN A 142 12.85 -10.56 12.76
N SER A 143 12.44 -11.52 13.59
CA SER A 143 12.70 -11.48 15.03
C SER A 143 14.21 -11.37 15.32
N SER A 144 14.55 -10.83 16.50
CA SER A 144 15.95 -10.61 16.93
C SER A 144 16.71 -9.47 16.23
N LEU A 145 16.07 -8.76 15.29
CA LEU A 145 16.59 -7.52 14.70
C LEU A 145 16.14 -6.27 15.47
N CYS A 146 16.59 -5.09 15.03
CA CYS A 146 16.29 -3.80 15.67
C CYS A 146 16.64 -3.79 17.16
N SER A 147 17.65 -4.58 17.55
CA SER A 147 18.08 -4.66 18.94
C SER A 147 16.94 -5.07 19.90
N THR A 148 16.06 -5.98 19.47
CA THR A 148 14.98 -6.51 20.31
C THR A 148 14.66 -7.96 19.97
N SER A 149 13.84 -8.60 20.79
CA SER A 149 13.32 -9.95 20.58
C SER A 149 12.18 -9.94 19.55
N ALA A 150 11.09 -9.24 19.86
CA ALA A 150 9.88 -9.15 19.05
C ALA A 150 9.83 -7.81 18.30
N THR A 151 9.87 -7.89 16.98
CA THR A 151 10.09 -6.74 16.10
C THR A 151 8.78 -6.16 15.59
N GLY A 152 8.50 -4.91 15.95
CA GLY A 152 7.30 -4.19 15.56
C GLY A 152 7.44 -3.53 14.19
N TRP A 153 6.54 -3.84 13.27
CA TRP A 153 6.44 -3.21 11.95
C TRP A 153 5.02 -2.68 11.71
N TYR A 154 4.89 -1.58 10.99
CA TYR A 154 3.60 -0.96 10.67
C TYR A 154 2.94 -1.67 9.50
N SER A 155 1.77 -2.28 9.75
CA SER A 155 0.97 -3.01 8.76
C SER A 155 -0.15 -2.16 8.14
N GLY A 156 -0.26 -0.88 8.53
CA GLY A 156 -1.22 0.05 7.96
C GLY A 156 -0.72 0.76 6.69
N VAL A 157 -1.55 1.66 6.18
CA VAL A 157 -1.24 2.48 5.01
C VAL A 157 -0.74 3.85 5.45
N MET A 158 0.47 4.21 5.01
CA MET A 158 1.05 5.53 5.30
C MET A 158 0.23 6.65 4.64
N PRO A 159 -0.02 7.77 5.34
CA PRO A 159 -0.76 8.90 4.78
C PRO A 159 0.03 9.56 3.64
N SER A 160 -0.60 9.70 2.47
CA SER A 160 0.02 10.27 1.28
C SER A 160 -0.06 11.80 1.23
N SER A 161 -1.12 12.39 1.76
CA SER A 161 -1.35 13.83 1.76
C SER A 161 -0.80 14.51 3.01
N ALA A 162 -0.16 15.66 2.87
CA ALA A 162 0.28 16.46 4.01
C ALA A 162 -0.91 16.86 4.90
N GLY A 163 -0.69 16.83 6.21
CA GLY A 163 -1.67 17.14 7.24
C GLY A 163 -2.68 16.05 7.55
N THR A 164 -2.66 14.91 6.84
CA THR A 164 -3.59 13.81 7.11
C THR A 164 -3.04 12.83 8.13
N THR A 165 -3.95 12.33 8.97
CA THR A 165 -3.67 11.32 9.99
C THR A 165 -4.41 10.03 9.66
N ASN A 166 -3.67 8.93 9.56
CA ASN A 166 -4.22 7.59 9.41
C ASN A 166 -4.07 6.81 10.71
N ASN A 167 -5.07 6.01 11.04
CA ASN A 167 -4.93 4.97 12.06
C ASN A 167 -4.44 3.68 11.41
N GLY A 168 -3.66 2.90 12.15
CA GLY A 168 -3.25 1.59 11.70
C GLY A 168 -2.68 0.77 12.83
N THR A 169 -2.05 -0.33 12.47
CA THR A 169 -1.59 -1.33 13.42
C THR A 169 -0.09 -1.51 13.28
N VAL A 170 0.61 -1.57 14.41
CA VAL A 170 1.95 -2.15 14.49
C VAL A 170 1.79 -3.61 14.87
N CYS A 171 2.25 -4.51 14.01
CA CYS A 171 2.33 -5.94 14.24
C CYS A 171 3.72 -6.30 14.77
N TYR A 172 3.78 -7.17 15.78
CA TYR A 172 5.04 -7.67 16.31
C TYR A 172 5.32 -9.08 15.77
N ASN A 173 6.44 -9.23 15.07
CA ASN A 173 6.93 -10.53 14.63
C ASN A 173 7.66 -11.24 15.78
N TRP A 174 7.18 -12.42 16.14
CA TRP A 174 7.79 -13.26 17.17
C TRP A 174 7.48 -14.74 16.94
N SER A 175 8.44 -15.61 17.22
CA SER A 175 8.25 -17.08 17.19
C SER A 175 7.69 -17.63 15.86
N GLY A 176 8.08 -17.03 14.72
CA GLY A 176 7.63 -17.43 13.39
C GLY A 176 6.26 -16.88 12.98
N LEU A 177 5.63 -16.06 13.82
CA LEU A 177 4.36 -15.39 13.52
C LEU A 177 4.60 -13.91 13.28
N SER A 178 4.32 -13.44 12.06
CA SER A 178 4.58 -12.07 11.63
C SER A 178 3.78 -10.99 12.38
N CYS A 179 2.67 -11.38 13.02
CA CYS A 179 1.84 -10.53 13.86
C CYS A 179 1.32 -11.32 15.07
N TRP A 180 2.23 -11.72 15.96
CA TRP A 180 1.89 -12.42 17.20
C TRP A 180 1.08 -11.55 18.18
N GLN A 181 1.48 -10.29 18.28
CA GLN A 181 0.82 -9.26 19.09
C GLN A 181 0.75 -7.97 18.27
N SER A 182 -0.04 -7.00 18.73
CA SER A 182 -0.13 -5.72 18.04
C SER A 182 -0.49 -4.54 18.93
N ASN A 183 -0.21 -3.34 18.44
CA ASN A 183 -0.68 -2.06 18.98
C ASN A 183 -1.39 -1.27 17.88
N THR A 184 -2.48 -0.59 18.24
CA THR A 184 -3.08 0.43 17.37
C THR A 184 -2.35 1.75 17.56
N ILE A 185 -2.01 2.41 16.46
CA ILE A 185 -1.30 3.68 16.44
C ILE A 185 -1.95 4.66 15.46
N SER A 186 -1.56 5.92 15.54
CA SER A 186 -1.86 6.94 14.53
C SER A 186 -0.56 7.44 13.89
N VAL A 187 -0.60 7.73 12.59
CA VAL A 187 0.52 8.33 11.85
C VAL A 187 0.03 9.55 11.11
N THR A 188 0.80 10.65 11.15
CA THR A 188 0.50 11.88 10.42
C THR A 188 1.61 12.18 9.42
N ASN A 189 1.25 12.58 8.20
CA ASN A 189 2.20 13.11 7.22
C ASN A 189 2.38 14.62 7.44
N CYS A 190 3.57 15.03 7.88
CA CYS A 190 3.87 16.42 8.22
C CYS A 190 4.58 17.17 7.10
N ASN A 191 4.27 16.83 5.85
CA ASN A 191 4.87 17.41 4.65
C ASN A 191 6.39 17.14 4.56
N GLY A 192 6.75 15.88 4.30
CA GLY A 192 8.16 15.44 4.10
C GLY A 192 8.72 14.56 5.21
N TYR A 193 7.96 14.32 6.28
CA TYR A 193 8.29 13.34 7.32
C TYR A 193 7.00 12.85 8.01
N TYR A 194 7.13 11.76 8.74
CA TYR A 194 6.03 11.17 9.48
C TYR A 194 6.22 11.33 10.99
N VAL A 195 5.12 11.54 11.70
CA VAL A 195 5.05 11.46 13.15
C VAL A 195 4.06 10.39 13.55
N PHE A 196 4.42 9.60 14.55
CA PHE A 196 3.67 8.43 14.99
C PHE A 196 3.25 8.62 16.44
N LEU A 197 1.96 8.41 16.74
CA LEU A 197 1.46 8.35 18.10
C LEU A 197 1.64 6.92 18.62
N LEU A 198 2.69 6.70 19.40
CA LEU A 198 3.10 5.37 19.83
C LEU A 198 2.76 5.14 21.31
N PRO A 199 1.95 4.11 21.65
CA PRO A 199 1.81 3.64 23.01
C PRO A 199 3.05 2.84 23.45
N ALA A 200 3.15 2.56 24.75
CA ALA A 200 4.08 1.54 25.26
C ALA A 200 3.88 0.20 24.55
N THR A 201 4.95 -0.54 24.33
CA THR A 201 4.85 -1.91 23.79
C THR A 201 4.32 -2.87 24.86
N PRO A 202 3.78 -4.05 24.50
CA PRO A 202 3.16 -4.96 25.47
C PRO A 202 4.10 -5.43 26.60
N SER A 203 5.40 -5.57 26.32
CA SER A 203 6.42 -5.89 27.33
C SER A 203 7.82 -5.46 26.85
N CYS A 204 8.83 -5.63 27.70
CA CYS A 204 10.21 -5.27 27.35
C CYS A 204 10.84 -6.18 26.28
N SER A 205 10.18 -7.25 25.84
CA SER A 205 10.66 -8.03 24.70
C SER A 205 10.31 -7.42 23.34
N TYR A 206 9.60 -6.29 23.31
CA TYR A 206 9.04 -5.69 22.09
C TYR A 206 9.59 -4.30 21.83
N ARG A 207 9.82 -4.00 20.55
CA ARG A 207 10.31 -2.69 20.10
C ARG A 207 9.75 -2.33 18.73
N TYR A 208 9.55 -1.04 18.48
CA TYR A 208 9.21 -0.52 17.16
C TYR A 208 10.48 -0.45 16.28
N CYS A 209 10.48 -1.19 15.18
CA CYS A 209 11.51 -1.14 14.16
C CYS A 209 11.28 -0.01 13.15
N THR A 210 12.37 0.50 12.61
CA THR A 210 12.39 1.60 11.64
C THR A 210 13.10 1.21 10.34
N THR A 211 12.97 2.05 9.31
CA THR A 211 13.56 1.85 7.97
C THR A 211 14.97 2.40 7.83
#